data_AF-A0A820PCX9-F1
#
_entry.id   AF-A0A820PCX9-F1
#
_cell.length_a   1.000
_cell.length_b   1.000
_cell.length_c   1.000
_cell.angle_alpha   90.00
_cell.angle_beta   90.00
_cell.angle_gamma   90.00
#
_symmetry.space_group_name_H-M   'P 1'
#
loop_
_entity.id
_entity.type
_entity.pdbx_description
1 polymer ?
#
loop_
_entity_poly.entity_id
_entity_poly.type
_entity_poly.pdbx_seq_one_letter_code
_entity_poly.pdbx_strand_id
1 'polypeptide(L)'
;GAHTCGTASNVVDNQLARISGLDPAGPYFEGTTSVVRLDQTDAKFVDVIHTNTEIALGMGLGLKDQSGHVDFYVNGGQHQPGCPSMTSLFGSLLGGQSEAMVEQTSCSHARAHGYF
;
A
#
# COMPACT_ATOMS: atom_id res chain seq x y z
N GLY A 1 -5.61 0.83 6.65
CA GLY A 1 -6.74 1.68 6.22
C GLY A 1 -7.54 1.02 5.11
N ALA A 2 -6.93 0.84 3.94
CA ALA A 2 -7.60 0.28 2.75
C ALA A 2 -8.42 -1.01 3.02
N HIS A 3 -7.82 -2.01 3.67
CA HIS A 3 -8.53 -3.26 4.00
C HIS A 3 -9.68 -3.07 4.99
N THR A 4 -9.59 -2.09 5.89
CA THR A 4 -10.69 -1.73 6.78
C THR A 4 -11.86 -1.17 5.99
N CYS A 5 -11.62 -0.36 4.95
CA CYS A 5 -12.66 0.13 4.05
C CYS A 5 -13.32 -1.03 3.27
N GLY A 6 -12.53 -1.99 2.78
CA GLY A 6 -13.05 -3.20 2.15
C GLY A 6 -13.91 -4.02 3.12
N THR A 7 -13.42 -4.27 4.34
CA THR A 7 -14.16 -4.98 5.39
C THR A 7 -15.45 -4.26 5.78
N ALA A 8 -15.44 -2.93 5.82
CA ALA A 8 -16.62 -2.14 6.15
C ALA A 8 -17.75 -2.31 5.12
N SER A 9 -17.44 -2.65 3.86
CA SER A 9 -18.48 -2.92 2.86
C SER A 9 -19.40 -4.08 3.25
N ASN A 10 -18.91 -5.04 4.04
CA ASN A 10 -19.67 -6.20 4.50
C ASN A 10 -20.78 -5.87 5.51
N VAL A 11 -20.77 -4.68 6.10
CA VAL A 11 -21.75 -4.27 7.13
C VAL A 11 -22.66 -3.13 6.66
N VAL A 12 -22.56 -2.73 5.39
CA VAL A 12 -23.42 -1.71 4.80
C VAL A 12 -24.48 -2.40 3.95
N ASP A 13 -25.76 -2.08 4.18
CA ASP A 13 -26.90 -2.73 3.49
C ASP A 13 -26.87 -2.56 1.97
N ASN A 14 -26.31 -1.46 1.49
CA ASN A 14 -26.18 -1.14 0.08
C ASN A 14 -24.72 -1.20 -0.36
N GLN A 15 -24.49 -1.70 -1.57
CA GLN A 15 -23.16 -1.70 -2.17
C GLN A 15 -22.60 -0.27 -2.26
N LEU A 16 -21.41 -0.08 -1.70
CA LEU A 16 -20.71 1.20 -1.72
C LEU A 16 -20.49 1.69 -3.16
N ALA A 17 -20.59 3.00 -3.38
CA ALA A 17 -20.40 3.57 -4.70
C ALA A 17 -18.92 3.52 -5.14
N ARG A 18 -17.99 3.80 -4.21
CA ARG A 18 -16.56 3.83 -4.47
C ARG A 18 -15.75 3.52 -3.22
N ILE A 19 -14.64 2.79 -3.37
CA ILE A 19 -13.55 2.72 -2.40
C ILE A 19 -12.26 3.12 -3.10
N SER A 20 -11.47 3.99 -2.48
CA SER A 20 -10.12 4.31 -2.95
C SER A 20 -9.08 3.73 -2.00
N GLY A 21 -8.27 2.79 -2.49
CA GLY A 21 -7.19 2.16 -1.75
C GLY A 21 -5.89 2.93 -1.92
N LEU A 22 -5.46 3.65 -0.89
CA LEU A 22 -4.19 4.37 -0.91
C LEU A 22 -3.10 3.49 -0.29
N ASP A 23 -2.25 2.94 -1.16
CA ASP A 23 -1.19 1.97 -0.88
C ASP A 23 -1.61 0.90 0.16
N PRO A 24 -2.56 0.00 -0.19
CA PRO A 24 -3.04 -1.03 0.73
C PRO A 24 -1.89 -1.80 1.36
N ALA A 25 -2.01 -2.25 2.61
CA ALA A 25 -0.90 -2.90 3.28
C ALA A 25 -0.63 -4.29 2.68
N GLY A 26 0.61 -4.58 2.30
CA GLY A 26 1.04 -5.91 1.84
C GLY A 26 1.16 -6.94 2.97
N PRO A 27 1.84 -6.62 4.10
CA PRO A 27 2.02 -7.58 5.19
C PRO A 27 0.70 -8.15 5.70
N TYR A 28 0.60 -9.48 5.73
CA TYR A 28 -0.59 -10.27 6.10
C TYR A 28 -1.79 -10.23 5.13
N PHE A 29 -1.72 -9.49 4.02
CA PHE A 29 -2.80 -9.43 3.02
C PHE A 29 -2.35 -9.92 1.62
N GLU A 30 -1.05 -9.83 1.30
CA GLU A 30 -0.51 -10.32 0.03
C GLU A 30 -0.80 -11.82 -0.16
N GLY A 31 -1.31 -12.21 -1.33
CA GLY A 31 -1.67 -13.60 -1.63
C GLY A 31 -2.85 -14.18 -0.84
N THR A 32 -3.52 -13.41 0.02
CA THR A 32 -4.73 -13.88 0.71
C THR A 32 -5.94 -13.82 -0.24
N THR A 33 -7.00 -14.55 0.13
CA THR A 33 -8.28 -14.47 -0.59
C THR A 33 -8.90 -13.07 -0.48
N SER A 34 -9.78 -12.73 -1.44
CA SER A 34 -10.46 -11.43 -1.49
C SER A 34 -11.25 -11.11 -0.22
N VAL A 35 -11.72 -12.12 0.52
CA VAL A 35 -12.46 -11.96 1.78
C VAL A 35 -11.64 -11.28 2.89
N VAL A 36 -10.30 -11.39 2.84
CA VAL A 36 -9.42 -10.91 3.92
C VAL A 36 -8.83 -9.53 3.61
N ARG A 37 -8.84 -9.10 2.35
CA ARG A 37 -8.16 -7.89 1.88
C ARG A 37 -9.13 -6.97 1.15
N LEU A 38 -8.63 -5.85 0.64
CA LEU A 38 -9.41 -5.00 -0.25
C LEU A 38 -9.54 -5.74 -1.59
N ASP A 39 -10.73 -5.74 -2.16
CA ASP A 39 -11.01 -6.33 -3.45
C ASP A 39 -11.97 -5.46 -4.26
N GLN A 40 -11.92 -5.60 -5.59
CA GLN A 40 -12.84 -4.92 -6.49
C GLN A 40 -14.32 -5.19 -6.16
N THR A 41 -14.66 -6.33 -5.56
CA THR A 41 -16.05 -6.65 -5.19
C THR A 41 -16.61 -5.78 -4.05
N ASP A 42 -15.76 -5.10 -3.28
CA ASP A 42 -16.15 -4.35 -2.08
C ASP A 42 -16.95 -3.06 -2.39
N ALA A 43 -16.96 -2.61 -3.65
CA ALA A 43 -17.75 -1.46 -4.10
C ALA A 43 -18.10 -1.55 -5.58
N LYS A 44 -18.99 -0.69 -6.07
CA LYS A 44 -19.29 -0.55 -7.50
C LYS A 44 -18.07 -0.11 -8.31
N PHE A 45 -17.14 0.57 -7.67
CA PHE A 45 -15.87 0.96 -8.25
C PHE A 45 -14.79 1.00 -7.18
N VAL A 46 -13.62 0.45 -7.47
CA VAL A 46 -12.49 0.40 -6.54
C VAL A 46 -11.28 0.86 -7.32
N ASP A 47 -10.66 1.95 -6.89
CA ASP A 47 -9.43 2.47 -7.49
C ASP A 47 -8.30 2.41 -6.47
N VAL A 48 -7.14 1.92 -6.88
CA VAL A 48 -6.03 1.66 -5.97
C VAL A 48 -4.79 2.37 -6.47
N ILE A 49 -4.10 3.08 -5.57
CA ILE A 49 -2.83 3.75 -5.85
C ILE A 49 -1.72 2.99 -5.11
N HIS A 50 -0.80 2.40 -5.85
CA HIS A 50 0.35 1.67 -5.35
C HIS A 50 1.59 2.57 -5.42
N THR A 51 2.25 2.77 -4.27
CA THR A 51 3.45 3.61 -4.16
C THR A 51 4.61 2.95 -3.43
N ASN A 52 4.41 1.85 -2.71
CA ASN A 52 5.46 1.15 -1.96
C ASN A 52 5.40 -0.39 -2.03
N THR A 53 5.32 -0.95 -3.23
CA THR A 53 5.18 -2.42 -3.48
C THR A 53 6.52 -3.18 -3.54
N GLU A 54 7.63 -2.53 -3.17
CA GLU A 54 8.98 -3.10 -3.27
C GLU A 54 9.14 -4.36 -2.39
N ILE A 55 9.36 -5.52 -3.02
CA ILE A 55 9.58 -6.79 -2.31
C ILE A 55 11.06 -6.98 -1.94
N ALA A 56 11.99 -6.29 -2.61
CA ALA A 56 13.43 -6.52 -2.44
C ALA A 56 13.86 -6.19 -0.99
N LEU A 57 14.31 -7.22 -0.26
CA LEU A 57 14.66 -7.18 1.17
C LEU A 57 13.48 -6.88 2.13
N GLY A 58 12.22 -6.99 1.66
CA GLY A 58 11.03 -6.98 2.52
C GLY A 58 10.67 -5.63 3.15
N MET A 59 11.06 -4.53 2.51
CA MET A 59 10.85 -3.18 3.04
C MET A 59 9.62 -2.45 2.47
N GLY A 60 9.07 -2.91 1.34
CA GLY A 60 7.79 -2.40 0.86
C GLY A 60 6.66 -2.76 1.83
N LEU A 61 5.85 -1.77 2.17
CA LEU A 61 4.67 -1.95 3.03
C LEU A 61 3.38 -2.09 2.22
N GLY A 62 3.42 -1.79 0.91
CA GLY A 62 2.29 -1.83 0.01
C GLY A 62 2.02 -3.21 -0.58
N LEU A 63 0.75 -3.53 -0.81
CA LEU A 63 0.26 -4.69 -1.53
C LEU A 63 0.71 -4.58 -2.99
N LYS A 64 1.32 -5.64 -3.53
CA LYS A 64 1.75 -5.69 -4.93
C LYS A 64 0.63 -6.19 -5.83
N ASP A 65 -0.09 -7.22 -5.38
CA ASP A 65 -1.25 -7.76 -6.06
C ASP A 65 -2.30 -6.67 -6.33
N GLN A 66 -2.99 -6.82 -7.47
CA GLN A 66 -4.10 -5.95 -7.83
C GLN A 66 -5.29 -6.17 -6.87
N SER A 67 -5.93 -5.07 -6.49
CA SER A 67 -7.07 -5.07 -5.58
C SER A 67 -8.21 -4.13 -5.99
N GLY A 68 -8.07 -3.45 -7.13
CA GLY A 68 -9.08 -2.56 -7.66
C GLY A 68 -9.72 -3.06 -8.96
N HIS A 69 -10.72 -2.29 -9.42
CA HIS A 69 -11.11 -2.26 -10.83
C HIS A 69 -10.02 -1.56 -11.67
N VAL A 70 -9.31 -0.62 -11.05
CA VAL A 70 -8.17 0.10 -11.64
C VAL A 70 -7.07 0.23 -10.59
N ASP A 71 -5.86 -0.18 -10.95
CA ASP A 71 -4.68 -0.14 -10.09
C ASP A 71 -3.60 0.73 -10.74
N PHE A 72 -3.26 1.84 -10.09
CA PHE A 72 -2.27 2.81 -10.52
C PHE A 72 -0.92 2.54 -9.82
N TYR A 73 0.08 2.12 -10.59
CA TYR A 73 1.44 1.91 -10.08
C TYR A 73 2.30 3.15 -10.36
N VAL A 74 2.22 4.14 -9.47
CA VAL A 74 2.84 5.46 -9.69
C VAL A 74 4.35 5.34 -9.65
N ASN A 75 5.03 5.84 -10.70
CA ASN A 75 6.48 5.68 -10.90
C ASN A 75 6.94 4.21 -10.86
N GLY A 76 6.10 3.28 -11.29
CA GLY A 76 6.37 1.83 -11.21
C GLY A 76 5.92 1.18 -9.90
N GLY A 77 5.42 1.97 -8.93
CA GLY A 77 4.73 1.51 -7.72
C GLY A 77 5.62 1.01 -6.59
N GLN A 78 6.94 0.86 -6.81
CA GLN A 78 7.86 0.28 -5.84
C GLN A 78 8.44 1.33 -4.88
N HIS A 79 8.90 2.46 -5.44
CA HIS A 79 9.56 3.52 -4.71
C HIS A 79 9.25 4.87 -5.33
N GLN A 80 9.08 5.90 -4.51
CA GLN A 80 8.68 7.22 -4.98
C GLN A 80 9.84 8.22 -5.01
N PRO A 81 9.94 9.07 -6.05
CA PRO A 81 10.93 10.13 -6.11
C PRO A 81 10.92 11.01 -4.86
N GLY A 82 12.12 11.34 -4.35
CA GLY A 82 12.29 12.12 -3.15
C GLY A 82 12.13 11.35 -1.84
N CYS A 83 11.94 10.03 -1.89
CA CYS A 83 12.02 9.17 -0.72
C CYS A 83 13.42 8.56 -0.53
N PRO A 84 13.83 8.28 0.72
CA PRO A 84 15.14 7.67 0.99
C PRO A 84 15.29 6.25 0.41
N SER A 85 16.44 5.95 -0.23
CA SER A 85 16.69 4.65 -0.89
C SER A 85 17.31 3.60 0.04
N MET A 86 17.33 2.33 -0.37
CA MET A 86 17.98 1.22 0.36
C MET A 86 19.46 1.50 0.74
N THR A 87 20.17 2.31 -0.03
CA THR A 87 21.57 2.70 0.27
C THR A 87 21.65 3.53 1.56
N SER A 88 20.65 4.37 1.81
CA SER A 88 20.56 5.15 3.06
C SER A 88 20.21 4.28 4.26
N LEU A 89 19.47 3.17 4.06
CA LEU A 89 19.20 2.18 5.12
C LEU A 89 20.48 1.52 5.64
N PHE A 90 21.37 1.07 4.74
CA PHE A 90 22.63 0.43 5.14
C PHE A 90 23.49 1.39 5.99
N GLY A 91 23.50 2.68 5.67
CA GLY A 91 24.15 3.71 6.48
C GLY A 91 23.52 3.84 7.88
N SER A 92 22.19 3.86 7.97
CA SER A 92 21.48 4.00 9.24
C SER A 92 21.56 2.76 10.14
N LEU A 93 21.54 1.56 9.55
CA LEU A 93 21.63 0.29 10.27
C LEU A 93 23.03 0.09 10.89
N LEU A 94 24.08 0.42 10.14
CA LEU A 94 25.46 0.43 10.64
C LEU A 94 25.71 1.58 11.64
N GLY A 95 24.93 2.66 11.54
CA GLY A 95 24.93 3.79 12.46
C GLY A 95 24.08 3.62 13.73
N GLY A 96 23.44 2.46 13.93
CA GLY A 96 22.66 2.15 15.13
C GLY A 96 21.33 2.91 15.26
N GLN A 97 20.78 3.43 14.15
CA GLN A 97 19.53 4.21 14.14
C GLN A 97 18.35 3.33 13.71
N SER A 98 17.59 2.80 14.68
CA SER A 98 16.41 1.96 14.44
C SER A 98 15.20 2.74 13.90
N GLU A 99 15.08 4.04 14.20
CA GLU A 99 13.96 4.88 13.72
C GLU A 99 14.00 5.12 12.19
N ALA A 100 15.18 5.01 11.59
CA ALA A 100 15.37 5.18 10.15
C ALA A 100 14.60 4.14 9.32
N MET A 101 14.32 2.95 9.87
CA MET A 101 13.57 1.91 9.14
C MET A 101 12.11 2.30 8.88
N VAL A 102 11.49 2.98 9.86
CA VAL A 102 10.09 3.42 9.78
C VAL A 102 9.97 4.63 8.84
N GLU A 103 10.90 5.58 8.92
CA GLU A 103 10.89 6.76 8.06
C GLU A 103 11.13 6.40 6.58
N GLN A 104 12.04 5.44 6.31
CA GLN A 104 12.37 4.99 4.95
C GLN A 104 11.16 4.42 4.20
N THR A 105 10.43 3.54 4.89
CA THR A 105 9.31 2.78 4.33
C THR A 105 8.02 3.59 4.37
N SER A 106 7.88 4.47 5.38
CA SER A 106 6.75 5.38 5.50
C SER A 106 6.72 6.42 4.38
N CYS A 107 7.86 6.93 3.90
CA CYS A 107 7.85 7.97 2.86
C CYS A 107 7.13 7.51 1.59
N SER A 108 7.60 6.41 0.96
CA SER A 108 6.97 5.89 -0.26
C SER A 108 5.55 5.40 0.01
N HIS A 109 5.28 4.81 1.19
CA HIS A 109 3.95 4.34 1.57
C HIS A 109 2.95 5.48 1.68
N ALA A 110 3.35 6.58 2.34
CA ALA A 110 2.52 7.75 2.52
C ALA A 110 2.28 8.50 1.20
N ARG A 111 3.15 8.41 0.19
CA ARG A 111 3.01 9.20 -1.05
C ARG A 111 1.68 9.00 -1.79
N ALA A 112 1.01 7.84 -1.64
CA ALA A 112 -0.31 7.63 -2.23
C ALA A 112 -1.33 8.72 -1.84
N HIS A 113 -1.32 9.22 -0.60
CA HIS A 113 -2.24 10.29 -0.18
C HIS A 113 -1.91 11.64 -0.81
N GLY A 114 -0.66 11.88 -1.21
CA GLY A 114 -0.26 13.13 -1.84
C GLY A 114 -0.60 13.19 -3.33
N TYR A 115 -0.90 12.04 -3.96
CA TYR A 115 -1.32 11.96 -5.35
C TYR A 115 -2.86 11.91 -5.53
N PHE A 116 -3.60 11.68 -4.45
CA PHE A 116 -5.05 11.63 -4.43
C PHE A 116 -5.64 13.03 -4.24
#